data_AF-A0A4R2R4B2-F1
#
_entry.id   AF-A0A4R2R4B2-F1
#
_cell.length_a   1.000
_cell.length_b   1.000
_cell.length_c   1.000
_cell.angle_alpha   90.00
_cell.angle_beta   90.00
_cell.angle_gamma   90.00
#
_symmetry.space_group_name_H-M   'P 1'
#
loop_
_entity.id
_entity.type
_entity.pdbx_description
1 polymer ?
#
loop_
_entity_poly.entity_id
_entity_poly.type
_entity_poly.pdbx_seq_one_letter_code
_entity_poly.pdbx_strand_id
1 'polypeptide(L)'
;MSSAAGGGNFDVSTEEMRTHAGKVTGVGERLGTAASAAKQTTLNTEAFGLIGQFLVPGVLAVSGAATLAIGAAKTSAENLAESVKGAAEDYDQTEESNAKPFEKGY
;
A
#
# COMPACT_ATOMS: atom_id res chain seq x y z
N MET A 1 13.98 12.46 46.93
CA MET A 1 13.06 13.37 46.21
C MET A 1 12.52 12.58 45.02
N SER A 2 11.60 11.65 45.28
CA SER A 2 10.15 11.75 45.06
C SER A 2 9.75 11.74 43.58
N SER A 3 9.30 10.55 43.17
CA SER A 3 8.51 10.10 42.01
C SER A 3 7.75 11.14 41.17
N ALA A 4 7.77 10.96 39.85
CA ALA A 4 6.60 11.17 38.97
C ALA A 4 6.65 10.18 37.78
N ALA A 5 5.48 9.64 37.44
CA ALA A 5 5.28 8.46 36.61
C ALA A 5 5.89 8.53 35.21
N GLY A 6 6.43 7.38 34.75
CA GLY A 6 6.76 7.16 33.35
C GLY A 6 5.48 7.09 32.50
N GLY A 7 4.91 8.24 32.17
CA GLY A 7 4.01 8.37 31.04
C GLY A 7 4.88 8.35 29.79
N GLY A 8 4.89 7.21 29.08
CA GLY A 8 5.68 7.07 27.86
C GLY A 8 5.26 8.12 26.84
N ASN A 9 6.13 9.09 26.56
CA ASN A 9 5.99 9.92 25.37
C ASN A 9 6.16 8.98 24.17
N PHE A 10 5.06 8.70 23.48
CA PHE A 10 5.11 8.08 22.16
C PHE A 10 5.45 9.20 21.18
N ASP A 11 6.74 9.38 20.89
CA ASP A 11 7.18 10.25 19.81
C ASP A 11 6.88 9.55 18.47
N VAL A 12 5.73 9.88 17.87
CA VAL A 12 5.32 9.33 16.59
C VAL A 12 5.81 10.24 15.49
N SER A 13 6.78 9.77 14.69
CA SER A 13 7.23 10.50 13.51
C SER A 13 6.21 10.40 12.37
N THR A 14 5.31 11.38 12.29
CA THR A 14 4.29 11.48 11.23
C THR A 14 4.92 11.66 9.84
N GLU A 15 6.14 12.22 9.77
CA GLU A 15 6.94 12.29 8.55
C GLU A 15 7.42 10.91 8.06
N GLU A 16 7.90 10.05 8.97
CA GLU A 16 8.28 8.67 8.61
C GLU A 16 7.07 7.85 8.17
N MET A 17 5.91 8.04 8.81
CA MET A 17 4.65 7.41 8.41
C MET A 17 4.27 7.79 6.98
N ARG A 18 4.31 9.09 6.63
CA ARG A 18 4.04 9.58 5.27
C ARG A 18 5.05 9.03 4.26
N THR A 19 6.32 8.97 4.64
CA THR A 19 7.38 8.38 3.81
C THR A 19 7.13 6.90 3.55
N HIS A 20 6.72 6.14 4.57
CA HIS A 20 6.37 4.73 4.42
C HIS A 20 5.14 4.54 3.53
N ALA A 21 4.08 5.33 3.74
CA ALA A 21 2.90 5.32 2.89
C ALA A 21 3.27 5.55 1.41
N GLY A 22 4.18 6.49 1.12
CA GLY A 22 4.70 6.70 -0.23
C GLY A 22 5.42 5.47 -0.81
N LYS A 23 6.22 4.75 0.01
CA LYS A 23 6.85 3.49 -0.42
C LYS A 23 5.81 2.41 -0.73
N VAL A 24 4.76 2.30 0.08
CA VAL A 24 3.66 1.34 -0.13
C VAL A 24 2.90 1.67 -1.41
N THR A 25 2.59 2.94 -1.68
CA THR A 25 2.03 3.38 -2.97
C THR A 25 2.91 2.94 -4.14
N GLY A 26 4.22 3.15 -4.03
CA GLY A 26 5.17 2.71 -5.07
C GLY A 26 5.20 1.20 -5.30
N VAL A 27 4.89 0.37 -4.29
CA VAL A 27 4.69 -1.08 -4.49
C VAL A 27 3.42 -1.36 -5.30
N GLY A 28 2.32 -0.67 -4.99
CA GLY A 28 1.07 -0.76 -5.76
C GLY A 28 1.25 -0.38 -7.23
N GLU A 29 2.01 0.67 -7.51
CA GLU A 29 2.35 1.07 -8.88
C GLU A 29 3.12 -0.02 -9.63
N ARG A 30 4.15 -0.60 -9.01
CA ARG A 30 4.94 -1.69 -9.61
C ARG A 30 4.10 -2.93 -9.91
N LEU A 31 3.15 -3.26 -9.03
CA LEU A 31 2.16 -4.33 -9.28
C LEU A 31 1.29 -4.01 -10.51
N GLY A 32 0.85 -2.76 -10.65
CA GLY A 32 0.12 -2.29 -11.83
C GLY A 32 0.93 -2.39 -13.14
N THR A 33 2.22 -2.02 -13.08
CA THR A 33 3.14 -2.18 -14.20
C THR A 33 3.34 -3.66 -14.57
N ALA A 34 3.56 -4.53 -13.57
CA ALA A 34 3.73 -5.96 -13.80
C ALA A 34 2.47 -6.61 -14.41
N ALA A 35 1.28 -6.24 -13.93
CA ALA A 35 0.02 -6.70 -14.53
C ALA A 35 -0.14 -6.25 -15.99
N SER A 36 0.21 -5.00 -16.29
CA SER A 36 0.15 -4.47 -17.65
C SER A 36 1.12 -5.20 -18.58
N ALA A 37 2.35 -5.45 -18.12
CA ALA A 37 3.34 -6.22 -18.87
C ALA A 37 2.90 -7.68 -19.08
N ALA A 38 2.32 -8.31 -18.07
CA ALA A 38 1.77 -9.67 -18.17
C ALA A 38 0.63 -9.74 -19.19
N LYS A 39 -0.27 -8.74 -19.23
CA LYS A 39 -1.32 -8.63 -20.24
C LYS A 39 -0.77 -8.41 -21.65
N GLN A 40 0.28 -7.62 -21.80
CA GLN A 40 0.92 -7.39 -23.10
C GLN A 40 1.69 -8.62 -23.60
N THR A 41 2.19 -9.44 -22.67
CA THR A 41 2.80 -10.75 -22.94
C THR A 41 1.75 -11.86 -23.00
N THR A 42 0.44 -11.56 -22.89
CA THR A 42 -0.62 -12.57 -22.93
C THR A 42 -0.39 -13.44 -24.14
N LEU A 43 -0.12 -14.69 -23.80
CA LEU A 43 0.48 -15.69 -24.63
C LEU A 43 -0.24 -15.70 -25.97
N ASN A 44 0.46 -15.29 -27.03
CA ASN A 44 -0.05 -15.53 -28.37
C ASN A 44 -0.37 -17.03 -28.43
N THR A 45 -1.63 -17.39 -28.65
CA THR A 45 -2.07 -18.78 -28.70
C THR A 45 -1.35 -19.56 -29.80
N GLU A 46 -0.78 -18.85 -30.79
CA GLU A 46 0.13 -19.39 -31.81
C GLU A 46 1.46 -19.88 -31.21
N ALA A 47 1.92 -19.33 -30.09
CA ALA A 47 3.16 -19.75 -29.41
C ALA A 47 3.08 -21.14 -28.78
N PHE A 48 1.88 -21.64 -28.50
CA PHE A 48 1.68 -23.01 -28.01
C PHE A 48 1.79 -24.07 -29.13
N GLY A 49 1.77 -23.65 -30.40
CA GLY A 49 1.73 -24.55 -31.55
C GLY A 49 0.49 -25.44 -31.57
N LEU A 50 0.33 -26.23 -32.64
CA LEU A 50 -0.88 -27.05 -32.85
C LEU A 50 -1.13 -28.09 -31.74
N ILE A 51 -0.06 -28.66 -31.18
CA ILE A 51 -0.13 -29.69 -30.13
C ILE A 51 -0.42 -29.09 -28.75
N GLY A 52 0.04 -27.87 -28.47
CA GLY A 52 -0.15 -27.22 -27.16
C GLY A 52 -1.50 -26.51 -26.99
N GLN A 53 -2.34 -26.45 -28.03
CA GLN A 53 -3.61 -25.73 -27.99
C GLN A 53 -4.59 -26.23 -26.93
N PHE A 54 -4.56 -27.52 -26.55
CA PHE A 54 -5.44 -28.04 -25.51
C PHE A 54 -5.14 -27.46 -24.11
N LEU A 55 -3.93 -26.94 -23.90
CA LEU A 55 -3.51 -26.32 -22.63
C LEU A 55 -3.96 -24.86 -22.50
N VAL A 56 -4.27 -24.21 -23.63
CA VAL A 56 -4.61 -22.78 -23.70
C VAL A 56 -5.74 -22.40 -22.74
N PRO A 57 -6.89 -23.13 -22.67
CA PRO A 57 -7.96 -22.75 -21.75
C PRO A 57 -7.52 -22.73 -20.28
N GLY A 58 -6.71 -23.70 -19.86
CA GLY A 58 -6.18 -23.77 -18.50
C GLY A 58 -5.23 -22.62 -18.19
N VAL A 59 -4.33 -22.30 -19.12
CA VAL A 59 -3.38 -21.19 -18.93
C VAL A 59 -4.09 -19.84 -18.91
N LEU A 60 -5.09 -19.63 -19.76
CA LEU A 60 -5.89 -18.41 -19.76
C LEU A 60 -6.68 -18.25 -18.46
N ALA A 61 -7.25 -19.34 -17.91
CA ALA A 61 -7.95 -19.31 -16.64
C ALA A 61 -7.03 -18.89 -15.48
N VAL A 62 -5.83 -19.49 -15.39
CA VAL A 62 -4.83 -19.12 -14.37
C VAL A 62 -4.35 -17.68 -14.55
N SER A 63 -4.12 -17.25 -15.79
CA SER A 63 -3.68 -15.88 -16.12
C SER A 63 -4.74 -14.83 -15.72
N GLY A 64 -6.02 -15.16 -15.94
CA GLY A 64 -7.15 -14.34 -15.48
C GLY A 64 -7.19 -14.21 -13.96
N ALA A 65 -7.08 -15.33 -13.24
CA ALA A 65 -7.04 -15.34 -11.78
C ALA A 65 -5.83 -14.55 -11.22
N ALA A 66 -4.65 -14.72 -11.82
CA ALA A 66 -3.44 -13.97 -11.45
C ALA A 66 -3.63 -12.46 -11.66
N THR A 67 -4.25 -12.05 -12.77
CA THR A 67 -4.55 -10.64 -13.05
C THR A 67 -5.47 -10.03 -12.00
N LEU A 68 -6.52 -10.76 -11.60
CA LEU A 68 -7.44 -10.32 -10.54
C LEU A 68 -6.72 -10.18 -9.20
N ALA A 69 -5.90 -11.17 -8.83
CA ALA A 69 -5.13 -11.15 -7.59
C ALA A 69 -4.15 -9.98 -7.53
N ILE A 70 -3.44 -9.69 -8.61
CA ILE A 70 -2.52 -8.54 -8.69
C ILE A 70 -3.30 -7.22 -8.59
N GLY A 71 -4.47 -7.13 -9.23
CA GLY A 71 -5.37 -5.97 -9.10
C GLY A 71 -5.82 -5.73 -7.66
N ALA A 72 -6.26 -6.79 -6.97
CA ALA A 72 -6.64 -6.72 -5.56
C ALA A 72 -5.45 -6.28 -4.68
N ALA A 73 -4.27 -6.85 -4.90
CA ALA A 73 -3.06 -6.49 -4.15
C ALA A 73 -2.67 -5.02 -4.34
N LYS A 74 -2.79 -4.50 -5.57
CA LYS A 74 -2.59 -3.07 -5.85
C LYS A 74 -3.56 -2.22 -5.03
N THR A 75 -4.86 -2.50 -5.08
CA THR A 75 -5.88 -1.74 -4.33
C THR A 75 -5.66 -1.83 -2.82
N SER A 76 -5.28 -3.00 -2.30
CA SER A 76 -4.94 -3.13 -0.88
C SER A 76 -3.73 -2.28 -0.48
N ALA A 77 -2.71 -2.18 -1.32
CA ALA A 77 -1.55 -1.32 -1.07
C ALA A 77 -1.94 0.17 -1.08
N GLU A 78 -2.79 0.60 -2.03
CA GLU A 78 -3.33 1.97 -2.08
C GLU A 78 -4.11 2.31 -0.80
N ASN A 79 -5.06 1.45 -0.41
CA ASN A 79 -5.86 1.65 0.80
C ASN A 79 -5.01 1.69 2.08
N LEU A 80 -3.97 0.84 2.17
CA LEU A 80 -3.05 0.84 3.30
C LEU A 80 -2.26 2.16 3.36
N ALA A 81 -1.75 2.62 2.23
CA ALA A 81 -1.02 3.89 2.16
C ALA A 81 -1.91 5.07 2.58
N GLU A 82 -3.17 5.10 2.15
CA GLU A 82 -4.15 6.11 2.57
C GLU A 82 -4.44 6.04 4.07
N SER A 83 -4.65 4.84 4.61
CA SER A 83 -4.89 4.65 6.04
C SER A 83 -3.72 5.14 6.90
N VAL A 84 -2.47 4.89 6.47
CA VAL A 84 -1.27 5.36 7.17
C VAL A 84 -1.14 6.89 7.09
N LYS A 85 -1.49 7.50 5.96
CA LYS A 85 -1.53 8.97 5.83
C LYS A 85 -2.58 9.58 6.75
N GLY A 86 -3.79 9.00 6.79
CA GLY A 86 -4.86 9.45 7.69
C GLY A 86 -4.44 9.36 9.16
N ALA A 87 -3.82 8.24 9.57
CA ALA A 87 -3.29 8.11 10.93
C ALA A 87 -2.23 9.19 11.25
N ALA A 88 -1.34 9.52 10.31
CA ALA A 88 -0.36 10.59 10.49
C ALA A 88 -1.02 11.98 10.65
N GLU A 89 -2.11 12.24 9.92
CA GLU A 89 -2.90 13.47 10.06
C GLU A 89 -3.62 13.53 11.42
N ASP A 90 -4.15 12.41 11.92
CA ASP A 90 -4.79 12.33 13.22
C ASP A 90 -3.81 12.61 14.37
N TYR A 91 -2.56 12.12 14.25
CA TYR A 91 -1.49 12.43 15.19
C TYR A 91 -1.16 13.93 15.20
N ASP A 92 -0.90 14.52 14.04
CA ASP A 92 -0.57 15.95 13.95
C ASP A 92 -1.71 16.83 14.52
N GLN A 93 -2.97 16.49 14.23
CA GLN A 93 -4.13 17.21 14.77
C GLN A 93 -4.25 17.09 16.30
N THR A 94 -3.95 15.91 16.84
CA THR A 94 -3.96 15.66 18.28
C THR A 94 -2.87 16.46 18.97
N GLU A 95 -1.64 16.46 18.43
CA GLU A 95 -0.51 17.23 18.95
C GLU A 95 -0.80 18.73 18.92
N GLU A 96 -1.28 19.26 17.79
CA GLU A 96 -1.68 20.68 17.71
C GLU A 96 -2.77 21.04 18.72
N SER A 97 -3.78 20.19 18.87
CA SER A 97 -4.90 20.44 19.80
C SER A 97 -4.44 20.43 21.26
N ASN A 98 -3.47 19.58 21.59
CA ASN A 98 -2.86 19.52 22.91
C ASN A 98 -1.88 20.68 23.15
N ALA A 99 -1.19 21.19 22.12
CA ALA A 99 -0.23 22.29 22.23
C ALA A 99 -0.88 23.67 22.36
N LYS A 100 -1.98 23.93 21.64
CA LYS A 100 -2.71 25.22 21.58
C LYS A 100 -3.03 25.85 22.96
N PRO A 101 -3.45 25.09 24.00
CA PRO A 101 -3.68 25.65 25.34
C PRO A 101 -2.42 26.17 26.03
N PHE A 102 -1.24 25.62 25.72
CA PHE A 102 0.02 26.01 26.33
C PHE A 102 0.67 27.23 25.65
N GLU A 103 0.40 27.46 24.37
CA GLU A 103 0.83 28.67 23.65
C GLU A 103 0.12 29.93 24.12
N LYS A 104 -1.07 29.80 24.73
CA LYS A 104 -1.90 30.92 25.20
C LYS A 104 -1.63 31.35 26.65
N GLY A 105 -0.73 30.65 27.34
CA GLY A 105 -0.46 30.78 28.78
C GLY A 105 0.75 31.63 29.18
N TYR A 106 1.42 32.31 28.24
CA TYR A 106 2.51 33.26 28.49
C TYR A 106 2.29 34.57 27.75
#